data_AF-A0A2I1HQG2-F1
#
_entry.id   AF-A0A2I1HQG2-F1
#
_cell.length_a   1.000
_cell.length_b   1.000
_cell.length_c   1.000
_cell.angle_alpha   90.00
_cell.angle_beta   90.00
_cell.angle_gamma   90.00
#
_symmetry.space_group_name_H-M   'P 1'
#
loop_
_entity.id
_entity.type
_entity.pdbx_description
1 polymer ?
#
loop_
_entity_poly.entity_id
_entity_poly.type
_entity_poly.pdbx_seq_one_letter_code
_entity_poly.pdbx_strand_id
1 'polypeptide(L)'
;MEINSLPIELLEKIIKSASEGKYKQDLREYALVCRTWAVIANSLLWGEVDLYSHNHRKEFRMYKHLTISGTVCGKYIRKLKMDEARLWPICIVKILRACPNIQELSIASYHYYDKRGDVRDLLSDIPRLLPNLQKLDIRFSQDYFDKNNSIEKLIESNKNLQITATRRCKKNNNYIEHYQDRKWLDCCICKTGRYSE
;
A
#
# COMPACT_ATOMS: atom_id res chain seq x y z
N MET A 1 26.39 25.10 21.46
CA MET A 1 25.04 24.62 21.84
C MET A 1 24.89 23.25 21.22
N GLU A 2 24.93 22.16 22.01
CA GLU A 2 24.80 20.81 21.46
C GLU A 2 23.36 20.58 20.98
N ILE A 3 23.15 20.52 19.67
CA ILE A 3 21.83 20.32 19.05
C ILE A 3 21.20 18.96 19.45
N ASN A 4 21.99 18.03 19.98
CA ASN A 4 21.51 16.73 20.46
C ASN A 4 20.76 16.78 21.81
N SER A 5 20.69 17.94 22.48
CA SER A 5 19.90 18.13 23.73
C SER A 5 18.48 18.63 23.50
N LEU A 6 18.10 18.90 22.24
CA LEU A 6 16.73 19.29 21.88
C LEU A 6 15.76 18.11 22.04
N PRO A 7 14.54 18.34 22.55
CA PRO A 7 13.45 17.37 22.51
C PRO A 7 13.25 16.82 21.10
N ILE A 8 12.99 15.51 21.00
CA ILE A 8 12.91 14.81 19.72
C ILE A 8 11.81 15.39 18.83
N GLU A 9 10.71 15.87 19.43
CA GLU A 9 9.58 16.48 18.75
C GLU A 9 9.94 17.83 18.11
N LEU A 10 10.81 18.60 18.77
CA LEU A 10 11.31 19.86 18.21
C LEU A 10 12.29 19.60 17.08
N LEU A 11 13.16 18.62 17.26
CA LEU A 11 14.10 18.20 16.21
C LEU A 11 13.37 17.67 14.97
N GLU A 12 12.31 16.87 15.15
CA GLU A 12 11.46 16.40 14.06
C GLU A 12 10.82 17.56 13.30
N LYS A 13 10.27 18.55 14.00
CA LYS A 13 9.71 19.76 13.38
C LYS A 13 10.77 20.51 12.56
N ILE A 14 11.97 20.70 13.11
CA ILE A 14 13.08 21.39 12.43
C ILE A 14 13.47 20.64 11.16
N ILE A 15 13.73 19.33 11.24
CA ILE A 15 14.14 18.51 10.10
C ILE A 15 13.03 18.50 9.03
N LYS A 16 11.77 18.34 9.45
CA LYS A 16 10.63 18.34 8.55
C LYS A 16 10.52 19.67 7.81
N SER A 17 10.49 20.80 8.52
CA SER A 17 10.42 22.13 7.91
C SER A 17 11.62 22.44 7.02
N ALA A 18 12.83 21.99 7.38
CA ALA A 18 14.01 22.16 6.54
C ALA A 18 13.95 21.35 5.23
N SER A 19 13.23 20.23 5.23
CA SER A 19 13.03 19.34 4.09
C SER A 19 11.79 19.66 3.24
N GLU A 20 10.84 20.43 3.78
CA GLU A 20 9.63 20.85 3.05
C GLU A 20 10.01 21.70 1.83
N GLY A 21 9.67 21.21 0.63
CA GLY A 21 10.02 21.86 -0.63
C GLY A 21 11.42 21.53 -1.18
N LYS A 22 12.22 20.73 -0.48
CA LYS A 22 13.56 20.29 -0.92
C LYS A 22 13.58 18.83 -1.37
N TYR A 23 14.63 18.46 -2.11
CA TYR A 23 14.81 17.10 -2.62
C TYR A 23 15.07 16.10 -1.47
N LYS A 24 14.70 14.82 -1.67
CA LYS A 24 14.97 13.70 -0.73
C LYS A 24 16.46 13.50 -0.36
N GLN A 25 17.37 14.24 -0.99
CA GLN A 25 18.81 14.16 -0.79
C GLN A 25 19.22 14.73 0.58
N ASP A 26 18.64 15.85 1.00
CA ASP A 26 18.93 16.49 2.29
C ASP A 26 18.57 15.59 3.48
N LEU A 27 17.45 14.85 3.38
CA LEU A 27 17.06 13.87 4.39
C LEU A 27 18.09 12.72 4.52
N ARG A 28 18.79 12.36 3.45
CA ARG A 28 19.85 11.34 3.53
C ARG A 28 21.06 11.88 4.28
N GLU A 29 21.41 13.14 4.07
CA GLU A 29 22.51 13.79 4.79
C GLU A 29 22.18 13.90 6.27
N TYR A 30 20.95 14.30 6.62
CA TYR A 30 20.48 14.31 8.01
C TYR A 30 20.53 12.94 8.65
N ALA A 31 20.23 11.88 7.90
CA ALA A 31 20.31 10.52 8.42
C ALA A 31 21.74 10.06 8.77
N LEU A 32 22.76 10.76 8.29
CA LEU A 32 24.19 10.45 8.55
C LEU A 32 24.77 11.24 9.74
N VAL A 33 24.04 12.23 10.28
CA VAL A 33 24.56 13.11 11.35
C VAL A 33 24.75 12.35 12.67
N CYS A 34 23.69 11.74 13.20
CA CYS A 34 23.74 10.95 14.42
C CYS A 34 22.56 9.97 14.50
N ARG A 35 22.56 9.05 15.47
CA ARG A 35 21.50 8.03 15.61
C ARG A 35 20.10 8.63 15.76
N THR A 36 19.96 9.69 16.56
CA THR A 36 18.65 10.36 16.78
C THR A 36 18.13 10.97 15.49
N TRP A 37 18.99 11.69 14.76
CA TRP A 37 18.65 12.26 13.47
C TRP A 37 18.33 11.18 12.44
N ALA A 38 19.08 10.08 12.43
CA ALA A 38 18.83 8.94 11.57
C ALA A 38 17.43 8.34 11.77
N VAL A 39 16.94 8.24 13.01
CA VAL A 39 15.59 7.74 13.28
C VAL A 39 14.53 8.65 12.66
N ILE A 40 14.63 9.95 12.89
CA ILE A 40 13.68 10.95 12.38
C ILE A 40 13.75 11.01 10.86
N ALA A 41 14.95 11.20 10.31
CA ALA A 41 15.15 11.37 8.88
C ALA A 41 14.75 10.12 8.08
N ASN A 42 15.03 8.90 8.57
CA ASN A 42 14.54 7.69 7.93
C ASN A 42 13.02 7.54 8.01
N SER A 43 12.40 7.96 9.12
CA SER A 43 10.94 8.00 9.24
C SER A 43 10.31 8.90 8.17
N LEU A 44 10.89 10.08 7.94
CA LEU A 44 10.43 11.02 6.92
C LEU A 44 10.74 10.54 5.49
N LEU A 45 11.91 9.94 5.27
CA LEU A 45 12.37 9.49 3.95
C LEU A 45 11.56 8.30 3.42
N TRP A 46 11.23 7.36 4.30
CA TRP A 46 10.60 6.08 3.98
C TRP A 46 9.13 5.99 4.42
N GLY A 47 8.60 6.97 5.16
CA GLY A 47 7.24 6.93 5.70
C GLY A 47 6.17 6.68 4.65
N GLU A 48 6.34 7.28 3.47
CA GLU A 48 5.51 7.03 2.28
C GLU A 48 6.36 6.57 1.10
N VAL A 49 6.02 5.39 0.57
CA VAL A 49 6.69 4.76 -0.56
C VAL A 49 5.68 4.50 -1.66
N ASP A 50 5.95 5.09 -2.81
CA ASP A 50 5.23 4.82 -4.06
C ASP A 50 6.13 4.02 -5.01
N LEU A 51 5.72 2.79 -5.29
CA LEU A 51 6.43 1.86 -6.17
C LEU A 51 5.95 1.93 -7.62
N TYR A 52 4.97 2.78 -7.94
CA TYR A 52 4.51 2.97 -9.31
C TYR A 52 5.67 3.39 -10.23
N SER A 53 5.77 2.68 -11.35
CA SER A 53 6.80 2.90 -12.35
C SER A 53 6.37 2.33 -13.68
N HIS A 54 6.31 3.18 -14.72
CA HIS A 54 5.98 2.73 -16.08
C HIS A 54 6.86 1.58 -16.60
N ASN A 55 8.12 1.48 -16.12
CA ASN A 55 9.05 0.43 -16.51
C ASN A 55 9.20 -0.70 -15.48
N HIS A 56 8.37 -0.72 -14.43
CA HIS A 56 8.34 -1.73 -13.38
C HIS A 56 9.65 -1.88 -12.60
N ARG A 57 10.65 -0.99 -12.76
CA ARG A 57 11.96 -1.19 -12.12
C ARG A 57 11.93 -0.92 -10.62
N LYS A 58 11.07 0.01 -10.15
CA LYS A 58 11.03 0.42 -8.74
C LYS A 58 10.57 -0.71 -7.83
N GLU A 59 9.50 -1.41 -8.19
CA GLU A 59 8.94 -2.52 -7.41
C GLU A 59 9.94 -3.68 -7.23
N PHE A 60 10.64 -4.11 -8.29
CA PHE A 60 11.64 -5.17 -8.20
C PHE A 60 12.90 -4.73 -7.44
N ARG A 61 13.32 -3.46 -7.59
CA ARG A 61 14.42 -2.90 -6.79
C ARG A 61 14.05 -2.85 -5.32
N MET A 62 12.84 -2.43 -4.99
CA MET A 62 12.36 -2.39 -3.62
C MET A 62 12.26 -3.80 -3.03
N TYR A 63 11.69 -4.74 -3.77
CA TYR A 63 11.67 -6.16 -3.39
C TYR A 63 13.07 -6.67 -3.05
N LYS A 64 14.05 -6.45 -3.94
CA LYS A 64 15.44 -6.85 -3.68
C LYS A 64 16.01 -6.15 -2.44
N HIS A 65 15.79 -4.86 -2.30
CA HIS A 65 16.30 -4.08 -1.18
C HIS A 65 15.75 -4.56 0.17
N LEU A 66 14.45 -4.81 0.27
CA LEU A 66 13.77 -5.25 1.49
C LEU A 66 14.03 -6.72 1.84
N THR A 67 14.38 -7.55 0.86
CA THR A 67 14.64 -8.99 1.10
C THR A 67 16.11 -9.31 1.37
N ILE A 68 17.02 -8.34 1.22
CA ILE A 68 18.41 -8.47 1.65
C ILE A 68 18.47 -8.36 3.19
N SER A 69 19.20 -9.28 3.82
CA SER A 69 19.45 -9.27 5.26
C SER A 69 20.15 -7.99 5.70
N GLY A 70 19.65 -7.35 6.76
CA GLY A 70 20.24 -6.13 7.33
C GLY A 70 19.62 -4.82 6.84
N THR A 71 18.73 -4.84 5.85
CA THR A 71 17.98 -3.65 5.45
C THR A 71 16.88 -3.34 6.46
N VAL A 72 16.94 -2.17 7.11
CA VAL A 72 16.02 -1.80 8.21
C VAL A 72 14.96 -0.78 7.78
N CYS A 73 14.91 -0.37 6.51
CA CYS A 73 14.03 0.70 6.07
C CYS A 73 12.53 0.35 6.17
N GLY A 74 12.19 -0.94 6.02
CA GLY A 74 10.79 -1.42 6.04
C GLY A 74 10.04 -1.10 7.33
N LYS A 75 10.72 -0.99 8.49
CA LYS A 75 10.06 -0.62 9.76
C LYS A 75 9.54 0.82 9.78
N TYR A 76 10.06 1.69 8.91
CA TYR A 76 9.66 3.10 8.81
C TYR A 76 8.49 3.30 7.84
N ILE A 77 8.24 2.35 6.93
CA ILE A 77 7.17 2.47 5.94
C ILE A 77 5.80 2.40 6.64
N ARG A 78 5.01 3.47 6.48
CA ARG A 78 3.63 3.58 6.98
C ARG A 78 2.61 3.57 5.85
N LYS A 79 2.98 4.11 4.68
CA LYS A 79 2.15 4.15 3.49
C LYS A 79 2.89 3.49 2.33
N LEU A 80 2.26 2.50 1.71
CA LEU A 80 2.84 1.76 0.58
C LEU A 80 1.84 1.73 -0.57
N LYS A 81 2.25 2.29 -1.73
CA LYS A 81 1.49 2.19 -2.99
C LYS A 81 2.21 1.27 -3.95
N MET A 82 1.50 0.24 -4.40
CA MET A 82 1.92 -0.79 -5.36
C MET A 82 0.89 -0.90 -6.48
N ASP A 83 0.36 0.24 -6.90
CA ASP A 83 -0.65 0.28 -7.96
C ASP A 83 -0.03 -0.15 -9.29
N GLU A 84 -0.80 -0.92 -10.07
CA GLU A 84 -0.36 -1.53 -11.33
C GLU A 84 0.88 -2.43 -11.21
N ALA A 85 1.20 -2.88 -9.99
CA ALA A 85 2.40 -3.66 -9.75
C ALA A 85 2.39 -4.97 -10.55
N ARG A 86 3.55 -5.35 -11.09
CA ARG A 86 3.74 -6.62 -11.83
C ARG A 86 4.47 -7.68 -11.02
N LEU A 87 4.64 -7.43 -9.73
CA LEU A 87 5.20 -8.40 -8.80
C LEU A 87 4.31 -9.63 -8.67
N TRP A 88 4.95 -10.80 -8.59
CA TRP A 88 4.26 -12.01 -8.19
C TRP A 88 3.72 -11.89 -6.74
N PRO A 89 2.59 -12.56 -6.41
CA PRO A 89 1.99 -12.49 -5.07
C PRO A 89 2.96 -12.81 -3.94
N ILE A 90 3.85 -13.79 -4.16
CA ILE A 90 4.89 -14.14 -3.17
C ILE A 90 5.89 -12.99 -2.92
N CYS A 91 6.18 -12.19 -3.93
CA CYS A 91 7.05 -11.02 -3.79
C CYS A 91 6.37 -9.92 -2.98
N ILE A 92 5.08 -9.68 -3.24
CA ILE A 92 4.27 -8.73 -2.46
C ILE A 92 4.25 -9.14 -0.98
N VAL A 93 3.99 -10.41 -0.68
CA VAL A 93 4.01 -10.94 0.69
C VAL A 93 5.35 -10.69 1.38
N LYS A 94 6.46 -10.93 0.69
CA LYS A 94 7.80 -10.69 1.24
C LYS A 94 8.02 -9.21 1.56
N ILE A 95 7.53 -8.31 0.70
CA ILE A 95 7.54 -6.85 0.97
C ILE A 95 6.69 -6.55 2.22
N LEU A 96 5.46 -7.07 2.30
CA LEU A 96 4.57 -6.81 3.44
C LEU A 96 5.17 -7.33 4.77
N ARG A 97 5.82 -8.50 4.76
CA ARG A 97 6.55 -9.03 5.92
C ARG A 97 7.71 -8.14 6.36
N ALA A 98 8.42 -7.55 5.41
CA ALA A 98 9.51 -6.63 5.71
C ALA A 98 9.01 -5.26 6.22
N CYS A 99 7.73 -4.94 6.02
CA CYS A 99 7.12 -3.65 6.34
C CYS A 99 5.92 -3.81 7.29
N PRO A 100 6.13 -4.30 8.52
CA PRO A 100 5.03 -4.67 9.43
C PRO A 100 4.20 -3.48 9.94
N ASN A 101 4.71 -2.26 9.79
CA ASN A 101 4.08 -1.05 10.33
C ASN A 101 3.22 -0.29 9.29
N ILE A 102 2.92 -0.89 8.14
CA ILE A 102 2.05 -0.28 7.14
C ILE A 102 0.66 -0.04 7.75
N GLN A 103 0.18 1.18 7.59
CA GLN A 103 -1.15 1.66 7.97
C GLN A 103 -2.02 1.94 6.74
N GLU A 104 -1.42 2.34 5.61
CA GLU A 104 -2.12 2.56 4.36
C GLU A 104 -1.47 1.73 3.24
N LEU A 105 -2.23 0.83 2.64
CA LEU A 105 -1.79 -0.03 1.55
C LEU A 105 -2.66 0.19 0.32
N SER A 106 -2.03 0.43 -0.82
CA SER A 106 -2.69 0.47 -2.13
C SER A 106 -2.08 -0.58 -3.04
N ILE A 107 -2.92 -1.45 -3.60
CA ILE A 107 -2.61 -2.45 -4.63
C ILE A 107 -3.71 -2.38 -5.70
N ALA A 108 -3.97 -1.16 -6.17
CA ALA A 108 -4.98 -0.90 -7.19
C ALA A 108 -4.49 -1.34 -8.57
N SER A 109 -5.41 -1.68 -9.47
CA SER A 109 -5.12 -2.11 -10.84
C SER A 109 -4.10 -3.26 -10.93
N TYR A 110 -4.10 -4.14 -9.93
CA TYR A 110 -3.20 -5.28 -9.85
C TYR A 110 -3.72 -6.40 -10.73
N HIS A 111 -2.86 -6.84 -11.66
CA HIS A 111 -3.18 -7.90 -12.61
C HIS A 111 -2.09 -8.97 -12.58
N TYR A 112 -2.47 -10.18 -12.17
CA TYR A 112 -1.60 -11.34 -12.23
C TYR A 112 -1.98 -12.19 -13.45
N TYR A 113 -1.10 -12.22 -14.46
CA TYR A 113 -1.37 -12.86 -15.74
C TYR A 113 -0.88 -14.32 -15.82
N ASP A 114 -0.23 -14.85 -14.78
CA ASP A 114 0.30 -16.21 -14.84
C ASP A 114 -0.78 -17.25 -14.50
N LYS A 115 -1.00 -18.19 -15.43
CA LYS A 115 -1.96 -19.30 -15.30
C LYS A 115 -1.37 -20.51 -14.57
N ARG A 116 -0.08 -20.47 -14.23
CA ARG A 116 0.60 -21.55 -13.50
C ARG A 116 0.27 -21.47 -12.01
N GLY A 117 -0.73 -22.26 -11.63
CA GLY A 117 -0.82 -23.02 -10.38
C GLY A 117 -0.52 -22.30 -9.07
N ASP A 118 -1.57 -22.14 -8.26
CA ASP A 118 -1.61 -21.61 -6.90
C ASP A 118 -1.29 -20.11 -6.75
N VAL A 119 -2.30 -19.32 -7.12
CA VAL A 119 -2.32 -17.89 -6.85
C VAL A 119 -2.52 -17.69 -5.36
N ARG A 120 -1.43 -17.46 -4.63
CA ARG A 120 -1.43 -17.13 -3.20
C ARG A 120 -2.50 -16.09 -2.89
N ASP A 121 -3.40 -16.40 -1.97
CA ASP A 121 -4.47 -15.47 -1.60
C ASP A 121 -3.93 -14.31 -0.77
N LEU A 122 -3.59 -13.23 -1.47
CA LEU A 122 -3.08 -12.00 -0.87
C LEU A 122 -4.11 -11.36 0.06
N LEU A 123 -5.40 -11.41 -0.25
CA LEU A 123 -6.42 -10.80 0.61
C LEU A 123 -6.46 -11.47 1.97
N SER A 124 -6.39 -12.80 2.01
CA SER A 124 -6.36 -13.56 3.26
C SER A 124 -5.07 -13.34 4.06
N ASP A 125 -3.95 -13.07 3.40
CA ASP A 125 -2.68 -12.83 4.06
C ASP A 125 -2.53 -11.40 4.61
N ILE A 126 -3.10 -10.38 3.96
CA ILE A 126 -2.92 -8.96 4.33
C ILE A 126 -3.25 -8.69 5.81
N PRO A 127 -4.42 -9.08 6.36
CA PRO A 127 -4.76 -8.80 7.75
C PRO A 127 -3.76 -9.41 8.74
N ARG A 128 -3.25 -10.60 8.43
CA ARG A 128 -2.26 -11.30 9.26
C ARG A 128 -0.88 -10.65 9.20
N LEU A 129 -0.48 -10.18 8.01
CA LEU A 129 0.83 -9.57 7.80
C LEU A 129 0.89 -8.13 8.33
N LEU A 130 -0.24 -7.42 8.28
CA LEU A 130 -0.35 -6.00 8.61
C LEU A 130 -1.45 -5.78 9.67
N PRO A 131 -1.22 -6.16 10.93
CA PRO A 131 -2.24 -6.09 11.98
C PRO A 131 -2.70 -4.66 12.30
N ASN A 132 -1.89 -3.65 11.94
CA ASN A 132 -2.18 -2.23 12.17
C ASN A 132 -2.71 -1.51 10.91
N LEU A 133 -3.13 -2.26 9.89
CA LEU A 133 -3.63 -1.67 8.65
C LEU A 133 -4.93 -0.89 8.90
N GLN A 134 -4.96 0.36 8.46
CA GLN A 134 -6.09 1.26 8.61
C GLN A 134 -6.81 1.52 7.29
N LYS A 135 -6.07 1.53 6.17
CA LYS A 135 -6.61 1.74 4.83
C LYS A 135 -6.09 0.70 3.85
N LEU A 136 -6.99 0.14 3.06
CA LEU A 136 -6.70 -0.78 1.98
C LEU A 136 -7.41 -0.33 0.70
N ASP A 137 -6.65 -0.02 -0.34
CA ASP A 137 -7.17 0.24 -1.70
C ASP A 137 -6.80 -0.93 -2.62
N ILE A 138 -7.82 -1.60 -3.16
CA ILE A 138 -7.71 -2.72 -4.10
C ILE A 138 -8.60 -2.51 -5.33
N ARG A 139 -8.92 -1.25 -5.66
CA ARG A 139 -9.73 -0.93 -6.83
C ARG A 139 -9.08 -1.44 -8.12
N PHE A 140 -9.92 -1.77 -9.10
CA PHE A 140 -9.58 -2.33 -10.41
C PHE A 140 -8.80 -3.64 -10.39
N SER A 141 -8.74 -4.31 -9.24
CA SER A 141 -8.02 -5.57 -9.04
C SER A 141 -8.97 -6.77 -8.84
N GLN A 142 -10.27 -6.61 -9.13
CA GLN A 142 -11.31 -7.61 -8.86
C GLN A 142 -11.07 -8.97 -9.52
N ASP A 143 -10.45 -8.99 -10.70
CA ASP A 143 -10.17 -10.23 -11.43
C ASP A 143 -9.18 -11.14 -10.67
N TYR A 144 -8.34 -10.54 -9.84
CA TYR A 144 -7.43 -11.25 -8.96
C TYR A 144 -8.06 -11.51 -7.58
N PHE A 145 -8.58 -10.45 -6.95
CA PHE A 145 -8.95 -10.47 -5.53
C PHE A 145 -10.37 -10.98 -5.25
N ASP A 146 -11.31 -10.88 -6.18
CA ASP A 146 -12.72 -11.20 -5.90
C ASP A 146 -13.12 -12.64 -6.23
N LYS A 147 -12.14 -13.56 -6.24
CA LYS A 147 -12.43 -14.99 -6.38
C LYS A 147 -13.31 -15.44 -5.23
N ASN A 148 -14.45 -16.08 -5.52
CA ASN A 148 -15.38 -16.58 -4.50
C ASN A 148 -15.89 -15.52 -3.50
N ASN A 149 -16.15 -14.31 -3.98
CA ASN A 149 -16.65 -13.17 -3.20
C ASN A 149 -15.71 -12.78 -2.03
N SER A 150 -14.40 -12.97 -2.18
CA SER A 150 -13.43 -12.69 -1.13
C SER A 150 -13.39 -11.21 -0.72
N ILE A 151 -13.72 -10.27 -1.63
CA ILE A 151 -13.79 -8.84 -1.27
C ILE A 151 -14.95 -8.59 -0.29
N GLU A 152 -16.11 -9.19 -0.53
CA GLU A 152 -17.28 -9.04 0.36
C GLU A 152 -16.96 -9.60 1.75
N LYS A 153 -16.36 -10.79 1.81
CA LYS A 153 -15.94 -11.41 3.08
C LYS A 153 -14.94 -10.55 3.85
N LEU A 154 -14.00 -9.91 3.14
CA LEU A 154 -13.04 -8.98 3.75
C LEU A 154 -13.76 -7.78 4.38
N ILE A 155 -14.70 -7.18 3.65
CA ILE A 155 -15.52 -6.05 4.11
C ILE A 155 -16.33 -6.42 5.36
N GLU A 156 -16.99 -7.58 5.35
CA GLU A 156 -17.81 -8.05 6.46
C GLU A 156 -16.99 -8.34 7.73
N SER A 157 -15.79 -8.91 7.55
CA SER A 157 -14.91 -9.32 8.64
C SER A 157 -14.08 -8.18 9.24
N ASN A 158 -13.90 -7.05 8.55
CA ASN A 158 -12.99 -5.96 8.96
C ASN A 158 -13.68 -4.59 9.06
N LYS A 159 -14.58 -4.42 10.03
CA LYS A 159 -15.36 -3.18 10.22
C LYS A 159 -14.53 -1.92 10.50
N ASN A 160 -13.32 -2.07 11.04
CA ASN A 160 -12.43 -0.96 11.38
C ASN A 160 -11.47 -0.58 10.24
N LEU A 161 -11.37 -1.42 9.20
CA LEU A 161 -10.51 -1.16 8.05
C LEU A 161 -11.27 -0.30 7.04
N GLN A 162 -10.68 0.83 6.63
CA GLN A 162 -11.22 1.61 5.52
C GLN A 162 -10.83 0.90 4.22
N ILE A 163 -11.80 0.29 3.56
CA ILE A 163 -11.59 -0.43 2.30
C ILE A 163 -12.13 0.41 1.15
N THR A 164 -11.31 0.56 0.12
CA THR A 164 -11.72 1.04 -1.20
C THR A 164 -11.54 -0.11 -2.18
N ALA A 165 -12.60 -0.51 -2.86
CA ALA A 165 -12.56 -1.68 -3.74
C ALA A 165 -13.44 -1.48 -4.96
N THR A 166 -13.31 -2.38 -5.93
CA THR A 166 -14.24 -2.53 -7.03
C THR A 166 -14.64 -3.98 -7.17
N ARG A 167 -15.79 -4.24 -7.80
CA ARG A 167 -16.20 -5.56 -8.25
C ARG A 167 -16.87 -5.50 -9.61
N ARG A 168 -16.99 -6.63 -10.28
CA ARG A 168 -17.81 -6.72 -11.50
C ARG A 168 -19.28 -6.56 -11.14
N CYS A 169 -20.02 -5.79 -11.93
CA CYS A 169 -21.45 -5.60 -11.71
C CYS A 169 -22.19 -6.93 -11.91
N LYS A 170 -23.04 -7.28 -10.93
CA LYS A 170 -23.78 -8.56 -10.94
C LYS A 170 -24.76 -8.70 -12.12
N LYS A 171 -25.28 -7.58 -12.64
CA LYS A 171 -26.22 -7.57 -13.77
C LYS A 171 -25.54 -7.50 -15.12
N ASN A 172 -24.35 -6.89 -15.19
CA ASN A 172 -23.60 -6.78 -16.44
C ASN A 172 -22.10 -6.76 -16.15
N ASN A 173 -21.44 -7.89 -16.39
CA ASN A 173 -20.02 -8.13 -16.08
C ASN A 173 -19.04 -7.20 -16.81
N ASN A 174 -19.48 -6.41 -17.80
CA ASN A 174 -18.66 -5.40 -18.48
C ASN A 174 -18.52 -4.09 -17.68
N TYR A 175 -19.29 -3.93 -16.61
CA TYR A 175 -19.26 -2.74 -15.77
C TYR A 175 -18.69 -3.03 -14.39
N ILE A 176 -18.18 -1.97 -13.78
CA ILE A 176 -17.53 -2.01 -12.49
C ILE A 176 -18.38 -1.24 -11.47
N GLU A 177 -18.60 -1.86 -10.32
CA GLU A 177 -19.17 -1.21 -9.14
C GLU A 177 -18.03 -0.78 -8.21
N HIS A 178 -18.22 0.34 -7.53
CA HIS A 178 -17.23 0.90 -6.61
C HIS A 178 -17.69 0.75 -5.17
N TYR A 179 -16.81 0.29 -4.29
CA TYR A 179 -17.02 0.33 -2.85
C TYR A 179 -16.22 1.48 -2.26
N GLN A 180 -16.92 2.42 -1.64
CA GLN A 180 -16.33 3.56 -0.94
C GLN A 180 -17.28 4.00 0.18
N ASP A 181 -16.74 4.56 1.26
CA ASP A 181 -17.52 5.08 2.39
C ASP A 181 -18.52 4.04 2.95
N ARG A 182 -18.06 2.80 3.03
CA ARG A 182 -18.80 1.63 3.54
C ARG A 182 -20.03 1.20 2.73
N LYS A 183 -20.16 1.64 1.48
CA LYS A 183 -21.26 1.26 0.59
C LYS A 183 -20.78 0.93 -0.81
N TRP A 184 -21.46 -0.02 -1.43
CA TRP A 184 -21.38 -0.22 -2.87
C TRP A 184 -22.16 0.91 -3.56
N LEU A 185 -21.49 1.65 -4.43
CA LEU A 185 -22.11 2.63 -5.32
C LEU A 185 -22.76 1.87 -6.47
N ASP A 186 -24.04 2.15 -6.73
CA ASP A 186 -24.77 1.46 -7.78
C ASP A 186 -24.12 1.67 -9.15
N CYS A 187 -24.11 0.61 -9.96
CA CYS A 187 -23.72 0.70 -11.35
C CYS A 187 -24.63 1.70 -12.09
N CYS A 188 -24.04 2.74 -12.68
CA CYS A 188 -24.76 3.81 -13.39
C CYS A 188 -25.68 3.28 -14.50
N ILE A 189 -25.30 2.16 -15.13
CA ILE A 189 -26.08 1.49 -16.18
C ILE A 189 -27.30 0.79 -15.57
N CYS A 190 -27.12 0.11 -14.43
CA CYS A 190 -28.21 -0.57 -13.73
C CYS A 190 -29.24 0.43 -13.18
N LYS A 191 -28.80 1.64 -12.83
CA LYS A 191 -29.68 2.76 -12.44
C LYS A 191 -30.54 3.29 -13.59
N THR A 192 -30.04 3.23 -14.83
CA THR A 192 -30.73 3.81 -16.00
C THR A 192 -31.69 2.85 -16.68
N GLY A 193 -31.87 1.62 -16.15
CA GLY A 193 -32.89 0.67 -16.62
C GLY A 193 -32.66 0.13 -18.03
N ARG A 194 -31.52 0.39 -18.68
CA ARG A 194 -31.29 0.05 -20.09
C ARG A 194 -31.14 -1.46 -20.40
N TYR A 195 -31.25 -2.32 -19.39
CA TYR A 195 -31.17 -3.79 -19.52
C TYR A 195 -32.06 -4.51 -18.49
N SER A 196 -33.32 -4.06 -18.34
CA SER A 196 -34.38 -4.94 -17.84
C SER A 196 -35.04 -5.61 -19.04
N GLU A 197 -34.49 -6.73 -19.46
CA GLU A 197 -35.23 -7.76 -20.20
C GLU A 197 -35.63 -8.86 -19.20
#